data_AF-A0AB36XVZ9-F1
#
_entry.id   AF-A0AB36XVZ9-F1
#
_cell.length_a   1.000
_cell.length_b   1.000
_cell.length_c   1.000
_cell.angle_alpha   90.00
_cell.angle_beta   90.00
_cell.angle_gamma   90.00
#
_symmetry.space_group_name_H-M   'P 1'
#
loop_
_entity.id
_entity.type
_entity.pdbx_description
1 polymer ?
#
loop_
_entity_poly.entity_id
_entity_poly.type
_entity_poly.pdbx_seq_one_letter_code
_entity_poly.pdbx_strand_id
1 'polypeptide(L)'
;IEPDEARKKFGFLLEALKYGAPPHGGIAFGLDRLAMLMSGADSIREVIAFPKTQTAFCPLTEAPTAVSEQQLKDLHIRLRPGA
;
A
#
# COMPACT_ATOMS: atom_id res chain seq x y z
N ILE A 1 -13.98 -19.22 1.47
CA ILE A 1 -12.56 -19.45 1.13
C ILE A 1 -12.36 -20.94 1.30
N GLU A 2 -11.99 -21.63 0.22
CA GLU A 2 -11.71 -23.07 0.33
C GLU A 2 -10.51 -23.29 1.28
N PRO A 3 -10.46 -24.42 2.02
CA PRO A 3 -9.39 -24.67 3.00
C PRO A 3 -7.97 -24.49 2.43
N ASP A 4 -7.77 -24.91 1.18
CA ASP A 4 -6.48 -24.77 0.49
C ASP A 4 -6.13 -23.31 0.18
N GLU A 5 -7.12 -22.50 -0.19
CA GLU A 5 -6.93 -21.08 -0.46
C GLU A 5 -6.60 -20.32 0.83
N ALA A 6 -7.26 -20.67 1.95
CA ALA A 6 -6.97 -20.11 3.26
C ALA A 6 -5.55 -20.49 3.72
N ARG A 7 -5.13 -21.75 3.51
CA ARG A 7 -3.77 -22.20 3.81
C ARG A 7 -2.73 -21.47 2.98
N LYS A 8 -2.97 -21.25 1.69
CA LYS A 8 -2.05 -20.56 0.79
C LYS A 8 -1.87 -19.08 1.13
N LYS A 9 -2.95 -18.37 1.50
CA LYS A 9 -2.91 -16.93 1.80
C LYS A 9 -2.50 -16.62 3.24
N PHE A 10 -2.94 -17.44 4.20
CA PHE A 10 -2.85 -17.13 5.64
C PHE A 10 -2.21 -18.24 6.48
N GLY A 11 -1.60 -19.26 5.86
CA GLY A 11 -1.06 -20.43 6.58
C GLY A 11 -0.10 -20.08 7.71
N PHE A 12 0.82 -19.13 7.47
CA PHE A 12 1.77 -18.68 8.50
C PHE A 12 1.07 -18.08 9.73
N LEU A 13 0.03 -17.26 9.50
CA LEU A 13 -0.75 -16.62 10.56
C LEU A 13 -1.56 -17.67 11.34
N LEU A 14 -2.22 -18.58 10.63
CA LEU A 14 -3.01 -19.66 11.24
C LEU A 14 -2.15 -20.60 12.08
N GLU A 15 -0.93 -20.93 11.64
CA GLU A 15 0.01 -21.69 12.46
C GLU A 15 0.44 -20.91 13.70
N ALA A 16 0.79 -19.63 13.58
CA ALA A 16 1.16 -18.79 14.72
C ALA A 16 0.06 -18.74 15.80
N LEU A 17 -1.21 -18.68 15.38
CA LEU A 17 -2.35 -18.69 16.31
C LEU A 17 -2.48 -20.02 17.09
N LYS A 18 -2.09 -21.16 16.50
CA LYS A 18 -2.15 -22.48 17.16
C LYS A 18 -1.16 -22.63 18.31
N TYR A 19 -0.06 -21.87 18.31
CA TYR A 19 0.95 -21.91 19.37
C TYR A 19 0.59 -21.07 20.61
N GLY A 20 -0.68 -20.67 20.75
CA GLY A 20 -1.18 -19.98 21.94
C GLY A 20 -1.09 -18.46 21.85
N ALA A 21 -1.53 -17.88 20.73
CA ALA A 21 -1.68 -16.43 20.64
C ALA A 21 -2.70 -15.93 21.70
N PRO A 22 -2.37 -14.88 22.49
CA PRO A 22 -3.29 -14.34 23.49
C PRO A 22 -4.50 -13.65 22.84
N PRO A 23 -5.58 -13.38 23.58
CA PRO A 23 -6.63 -12.48 23.11
C PRO A 23 -6.03 -11.08 22.91
N HIS A 24 -5.94 -10.64 21.65
CA HIS A 24 -5.36 -9.35 21.28
C HIS A 24 -6.31 -8.60 20.35
N GLY A 25 -6.30 -7.27 20.47
CA GLY A 25 -7.03 -6.34 19.63
C GLY A 25 -6.25 -5.06 19.46
N GLY A 26 -6.47 -4.36 18.35
CA GLY A 26 -5.77 -3.12 18.03
C GLY A 26 -6.64 -2.17 17.22
N ILE A 27 -6.22 -0.91 17.16
CA ILE A 27 -6.84 0.14 16.35
C ILE A 27 -5.74 0.92 15.62
N ALA A 28 -6.06 1.43 14.44
CA ALA A 28 -5.18 2.30 13.67
C ALA A 28 -5.89 3.63 13.37
N PHE A 29 -5.16 4.74 13.55
CA PHE A 29 -5.63 6.07 13.20
C PHE A 29 -5.11 6.49 11.82
N GLY A 30 -5.98 7.12 11.03
CA GLY A 30 -5.57 7.78 9.79
C GLY A 30 -4.94 9.13 10.09
N LEU A 31 -3.61 9.16 10.21
CA LEU A 31 -2.85 10.36 10.61
C LEU A 31 -3.15 11.57 9.70
N ASP A 32 -3.16 11.39 8.38
CA ASP A 32 -3.39 12.49 7.43
C ASP A 32 -4.79 13.08 7.61
N ARG A 33 -5.80 12.23 7.85
CA ARG A 33 -7.16 12.69 8.10
C ARG A 33 -7.28 13.39 9.46
N LEU A 34 -6.59 12.89 10.47
CA LEU A 34 -6.54 13.54 11.78
C LEU A 34 -5.90 14.93 11.66
N ALA A 35 -4.75 15.04 10.99
CA ALA A 35 -4.07 16.31 10.75
C ALA A 35 -4.96 17.29 9.96
N MET A 36 -5.62 16.82 8.89
CA MET A 36 -6.54 17.63 8.09
C MET A 36 -7.69 18.21 8.93
N LEU A 37 -8.30 17.38 9.78
CA LEU A 37 -9.37 17.83 10.69
C LEU A 37 -8.84 18.82 11.73
N MET A 38 -7.65 18.58 12.28
CA MET A 38 -7.03 19.48 13.27
C MET A 38 -6.64 20.83 12.68
N SER A 39 -6.21 20.87 11.41
CA SER A 39 -5.84 22.10 10.71
C SER A 39 -7.01 22.81 10.04
N GLY A 40 -8.21 22.22 10.04
CA GLY A 40 -9.37 22.73 9.30
C GLY A 40 -9.18 22.75 7.79
N ALA A 41 -8.33 21.86 7.26
CA ALA A 41 -8.05 21.74 5.84
C ALA A 41 -9.20 21.04 5.11
N ASP A 42 -9.48 21.45 3.88
CA ASP A 42 -10.56 20.85 3.05
C ASP A 42 -10.07 19.57 2.34
N SER A 43 -8.75 19.35 2.28
CA SER A 43 -8.14 18.22 1.59
C SER A 43 -6.92 17.69 2.33
N ILE A 44 -6.76 16.36 2.35
CA ILE A 44 -5.57 15.69 2.91
C ILE A 44 -4.29 16.12 2.19
N ARG A 45 -4.39 16.62 0.95
CA ARG A 45 -3.22 17.11 0.21
C ARG A 45 -2.58 18.33 0.85
N GLU A 46 -3.33 19.09 1.65
CA GLU A 46 -2.84 20.30 2.31
C GLU A 46 -2.01 19.99 3.56
N VAL A 47 -2.09 18.76 4.08
CA VAL A 47 -1.32 18.30 5.24
C VAL A 47 -0.22 17.30 4.88
N ILE A 48 -0.01 17.05 3.58
CA ILE A 48 1.05 16.18 3.05
C ILE A 48 2.04 17.05 2.29
N ALA A 49 3.33 16.97 2.61
CA ALA A 49 4.35 17.82 1.99
C ALA A 49 4.46 17.66 0.45
N PHE A 50 4.35 16.43 -0.05
CA PHE A 50 4.46 16.10 -1.48
C PHE A 50 3.31 15.20 -1.94
N PRO A 51 2.08 15.76 -2.05
CA PRO A 51 0.89 14.98 -2.34
C PRO A 51 0.92 14.45 -3.78
N LYS A 52 0.14 13.39 -4.02
CA LYS A 52 -0.11 12.85 -5.36
C LYS A 52 -1.44 13.37 -5.91
N THR A 53 -1.54 13.42 -7.24
CA THR A 53 -2.80 13.72 -7.95
C THR A 53 -3.79 12.55 -7.82
N GLN A 54 -5.01 12.72 -8.35
CA GLN A 54 -6.02 11.64 -8.38
C GLN A 54 -5.57 10.44 -9.25
N THR A 55 -4.66 10.67 -10.20
CA THR A 55 -4.08 9.64 -11.07
C THR A 55 -2.81 9.02 -10.48
N ALA A 56 -2.56 9.19 -9.17
CA ALA A 56 -1.36 8.73 -8.47
C ALA A 56 -0.02 9.33 -8.98
N PHE A 57 -0.08 10.44 -9.72
CA PHE A 57 1.09 11.13 -10.25
C PHE A 57 1.67 12.13 -9.23
N CYS A 58 2.99 12.29 -9.23
CA CYS A 58 3.75 13.25 -8.43
C CYS A 58 4.24 14.40 -9.33
N PRO A 59 3.63 15.59 -9.27
CA PRO A 59 4.05 16.72 -10.11
C PRO A 59 5.47 17.21 -9.85
N LEU A 60 5.95 17.11 -8.60
CA LEU A 60 7.27 17.62 -8.22
C LEU A 60 8.43 16.80 -8.83
N THR A 61 8.24 15.49 -8.95
CA THR A 61 9.29 14.55 -9.38
C THR A 61 8.97 13.87 -10.70
N GLU A 62 7.87 14.28 -11.33
CA GLU A 62 7.32 13.68 -12.55
C GLU A 62 7.12 12.15 -12.47
N ALA A 63 6.75 11.62 -11.29
CA ALA A 63 6.64 10.18 -11.04
C ALA A 63 5.19 9.67 -11.15
N PRO A 64 4.93 8.43 -11.61
CA PRO A 64 5.90 7.43 -12.04
C PRO A 64 6.55 7.75 -13.39
N THR A 65 7.76 7.24 -13.60
CA THR A 65 8.52 7.35 -14.85
C THR A 65 8.82 5.98 -15.44
N ALA A 66 9.16 5.95 -16.72
CA ALA A 66 9.59 4.72 -17.38
C ALA A 66 10.92 4.20 -16.79
N VAL A 67 11.05 2.88 -16.70
CA VAL A 67 12.29 2.20 -16.29
C VAL A 67 12.98 1.56 -17.50
N SER A 68 14.29 1.30 -17.38
CA SER A 68 15.05 0.66 -18.46
C SER A 68 14.65 -0.80 -18.65
N GLU A 69 14.82 -1.32 -19.87
CA GLU A 69 14.59 -2.74 -20.14
C GLU A 69 15.49 -3.66 -19.30
N GLN A 70 16.70 -3.22 -18.97
CA GLN A 70 17.61 -4.00 -18.14
C GLN A 70 17.02 -4.22 -16.74
N GLN A 71 16.47 -3.18 -16.11
CA GLN A 71 15.82 -3.29 -14.80
C GLN A 71 14.60 -4.22 -14.84
N LEU A 72 13.83 -4.21 -15.92
CA LEU A 72 12.70 -5.13 -16.09
C LEU A 72 13.18 -6.59 -16.22
N LYS A 73 14.27 -6.83 -16.96
CA LYS A 73 14.89 -8.15 -17.12
C LYS A 73 15.44 -8.68 -15.79
N ASP A 74 16.14 -7.83 -15.03
CA ASP A 74 16.72 -8.18 -13.74
C ASP A 74 15.63 -8.59 -12.71
N LEU A 75 14.43 -8.00 -12.81
CA LEU A 75 13.28 -8.33 -11.97
C LEU A 75 12.38 -9.44 -12.55
N HIS A 76 12.76 -10.03 -13.69
CA HIS A 76 12.00 -11.06 -14.40
C HIS A 76 10.55 -10.66 -14.76
N ILE A 77 10.32 -9.37 -15.06
CA ILE A 77 9.01 -8.83 -15.45
C ILE A 77 9.03 -8.26 -16.87
N ARG A 78 7.86 -8.19 -17.51
CA ARG A 78 7.67 -7.59 -18.83
C ARG A 78 6.41 -6.75 -18.85
N LEU A 79 6.49 -5.58 -19.48
CA LEU A 79 5.30 -4.75 -19.71
C LEU A 79 4.46 -5.36 -20.83
N ARG A 80 3.14 -5.39 -20.63
CA ARG A 80 2.18 -5.83 -21.65
C ARG A 80 1.82 -4.63 -22.54
N PRO A 81 1.74 -4.78 -23.88
CA PRO A 81 1.26 -3.70 -24.74
C PRO A 81 -0.18 -3.30 -24.37
N GLY A 82 -0.42 -2.02 -24.12
CA GLY A 82 -1.75 -1.45 -23.84
C GLY A 82 -2.14 -1.29 -22.36
N ALA A 83 -1.17 -1.33 -21.44
CA ALA A 83 -1.33 -0.82 -20.08
C ALA A 83 -0.83 0.62 -19.99
#